data_AF-A0A9E5M1V9-F1
#
_entry.id   AF-A0A9E5M1V9-F1
#
_cell.length_a   1.000
_cell.length_b   1.000
_cell.length_c   1.000
_cell.angle_alpha   90.00
_cell.angle_beta   90.00
_cell.angle_gamma   90.00
#
_symmetry.space_group_name_H-M   'P 1'
#
loop_
_entity.id
_entity.type
_entity.pdbx_description
1 polymer ?
#
loop_
_entity_poly.entity_id
_entity_poly.type
_entity_poly.pdbx_seq_one_letter_code
_entity_poly.pdbx_strand_id
1 'polypeptide(L)'
;MDSKKSKDAPKTDAAPKAPRKRGSTAEEMAGRQRDISVSEFFAKNRHLLGFDNPRKALLTTVKEAVDNSLDACEEAGILPEITVIIEDL
;
A
#
# COMPACT_ATOMS: atom_id res chain seq x y z
N MET A 1 -45.44 -28.53 59.19
CA MET A 1 -44.08 -28.01 59.45
C MET A 1 -43.15 -29.14 59.03
N ASP A 2 -42.35 -29.08 57.97
CA ASP A 2 -41.45 -28.00 57.59
C ASP A 2 -41.26 -27.91 56.07
N SER A 3 -41.30 -26.67 55.58
CA SER A 3 -41.16 -26.27 54.20
C SER A 3 -39.69 -26.33 53.76
N LYS A 4 -39.32 -27.24 52.86
CA LYS A 4 -38.04 -27.15 52.14
C LYS A 4 -38.20 -26.31 50.88
N LYS A 5 -37.90 -25.02 51.05
CA LYS A 5 -37.86 -23.96 50.04
C LYS A 5 -36.80 -24.30 48.97
N SER A 6 -37.21 -24.33 47.71
CA SER A 6 -36.32 -24.38 46.54
C SER A 6 -35.39 -23.17 46.53
N LYS A 7 -34.08 -23.40 46.42
CA LYS A 7 -33.09 -22.33 46.26
C LYS A 7 -33.18 -21.78 44.84
N ASP A 8 -33.73 -20.59 44.70
CA ASP A 8 -33.58 -19.76 43.49
C ASP A 8 -32.10 -19.43 43.29
N ALA A 9 -31.59 -19.75 42.09
CA ALA A 9 -30.29 -19.28 41.63
C ALA A 9 -30.36 -17.77 41.33
N PRO A 10 -29.32 -16.98 41.65
CA PRO A 10 -29.36 -15.54 41.40
C PRO A 10 -29.31 -15.29 39.90
N LYS A 11 -30.36 -14.64 39.36
CA LYS A 11 -30.33 -14.03 38.04
C LYS A 11 -29.22 -12.98 38.05
N THR A 12 -28.13 -13.25 37.34
CA THR A 12 -27.09 -12.26 37.10
C THR A 12 -27.66 -11.20 36.16
N ASP A 13 -27.95 -10.02 36.71
CA ASP A 13 -28.26 -8.82 35.94
C ASP A 13 -27.06 -8.50 35.04
N ALA A 14 -27.21 -8.74 33.74
CA ALA A 14 -26.21 -8.40 32.75
C ALA A 14 -26.10 -6.87 32.66
N ALA A 15 -25.01 -6.33 33.22
CA ALA A 15 -24.67 -4.92 33.07
C ALA A 15 -24.64 -4.51 31.58
N PRO A 16 -25.09 -3.29 31.23
CA PRO A 16 -25.09 -2.85 29.84
C PRO A 16 -23.65 -2.75 29.35
N LYS A 17 -23.31 -3.57 28.35
CA LYS A 17 -22.00 -3.51 27.69
C LYS A 17 -21.84 -2.12 27.07
N ALA A 18 -20.77 -1.42 27.46
CA ALA A 18 -20.40 -0.13 26.91
C ALA A 18 -20.41 -0.17 25.37
N PRO A 19 -20.84 0.90 24.68
CA PRO A 19 -20.93 0.89 23.24
C PRO A 19 -19.53 0.66 22.67
N ARG A 20 -19.33 -0.46 21.97
CA ARG A 20 -18.14 -0.70 21.17
C ARG A 20 -18.01 0.49 20.22
N LYS A 21 -16.90 1.22 20.26
CA LYS A 21 -16.60 2.27 19.26
C LYS A 21 -16.81 1.64 17.90
N ARG A 22 -17.86 2.07 17.18
CA ARG A 22 -18.13 1.62 15.82
C ARG A 22 -16.90 2.05 15.01
N GLY A 23 -16.24 1.10 14.37
CA GLY A 23 -15.24 1.42 13.36
C GLY A 23 -15.88 2.31 12.28
N SER A 24 -15.07 3.11 11.59
CA SER A 24 -15.56 3.94 10.49
C SER A 24 -16.32 3.07 9.48
N THR A 25 -17.45 3.57 8.98
CA THR A 25 -18.22 2.82 7.98
C THR A 25 -17.49 2.79 6.63
N ALA A 26 -17.86 1.84 5.78
CA ALA A 26 -17.26 1.74 4.44
C ALA A 26 -17.49 3.02 3.63
N GLU A 27 -18.65 3.65 3.79
CA GLU A 27 -19.01 4.93 3.16
C GLU A 27 -18.12 6.08 3.66
N GLU A 28 -17.85 6.14 4.97
CA GLU A 28 -16.93 7.12 5.55
C GLU A 28 -15.49 6.94 5.06
N MET A 29 -15.05 5.69 4.87
CA MET A 29 -13.74 5.38 4.30
C MET A 29 -13.66 5.72 2.81
N ALA A 30 -14.71 5.42 2.05
CA ALA A 30 -14.79 5.73 0.62
C ALA A 30 -14.73 7.25 0.37
N GLY A 31 -15.43 8.06 1.18
CA GLY A 31 -15.38 9.52 1.08
C GLY A 31 -14.01 10.15 1.37
N ARG A 32 -13.05 9.39 1.93
CA ARG A 32 -11.67 9.84 2.17
C ARG A 32 -10.71 9.47 1.04
N GLN A 33 -11.14 8.65 0.08
CA GLN A 33 -10.32 8.32 -1.09
C GLN A 33 -10.12 9.57 -1.94
N ARG A 34 -8.92 9.69 -2.51
CA ARG A 34 -8.57 10.79 -3.40
C ARG A 34 -8.08 10.20 -4.71
N ASP A 35 -8.68 10.66 -5.80
CA ASP A 35 -8.14 10.39 -7.13
C ASP A 35 -6.84 11.17 -7.29
N ILE A 36 -5.79 10.48 -7.69
CA ILE A 36 -4.48 11.05 -7.94
C ILE A 36 -3.99 10.56 -9.30
N SER A 37 -3.31 11.45 -10.02
CA SER A 37 -2.58 11.05 -11.22
C SER A 37 -1.47 10.07 -10.85
N VAL A 38 -1.18 9.11 -11.73
CA VAL A 38 -0.04 8.19 -11.59
C VAL A 38 1.27 8.98 -11.50
N SER A 39 1.42 10.04 -12.29
CA SER A 39 2.59 10.92 -12.24
C SER A 39 2.67 11.66 -10.91
N GLU A 40 1.53 12.13 -10.38
CA GLU A 40 1.48 12.82 -9.09
C GLU A 40 1.80 11.87 -7.92
N PHE A 41 1.31 10.63 -7.99
CA PHE A 41 1.60 9.59 -7.01
C PHE A 41 3.12 9.35 -6.89
N PHE A 42 3.80 9.18 -8.02
CA PHE A 42 5.25 8.94 -8.02
C PHE A 42 6.07 10.19 -7.73
N ALA A 43 5.61 11.37 -8.12
CA ALA A 43 6.25 12.62 -7.74
C ALA A 43 6.24 12.81 -6.20
N LYS A 44 5.12 12.49 -5.55
CA LYS A 44 4.99 12.50 -4.08
C LYS A 44 5.74 11.35 -3.40
N ASN A 45 5.89 10.21 -4.08
CA ASN A 45 6.47 8.99 -3.52
C ASN A 45 7.67 8.48 -4.34
N ARG A 46 8.66 9.34 -4.58
CA ARG A 46 9.84 9.03 -5.43
C ARG A 46 10.61 7.78 -4.98
N HIS A 47 10.61 7.51 -3.68
CA HIS A 47 11.28 6.36 -3.08
C HIS A 47 10.69 5.01 -3.53
N LEU A 48 9.39 4.94 -3.87
CA LEU A 48 8.76 3.71 -4.36
C LEU A 48 9.32 3.25 -5.70
N LEU A 49 9.90 4.16 -6.46
CA LEU A 49 10.58 3.89 -7.73
C LEU A 49 12.10 3.76 -7.57
N GLY A 50 12.63 3.79 -6.34
CA GLY A 50 14.08 3.71 -6.11
C GLY A 50 14.84 5.03 -6.30
N PHE A 51 14.16 6.16 -6.45
CA PHE A 51 14.81 7.48 -6.61
C PHE A 51 14.94 8.25 -5.28
N ASP A 52 15.31 7.55 -4.21
CA ASP A 52 15.46 8.12 -2.86
C ASP A 52 16.71 9.03 -2.72
N ASN A 53 17.80 8.69 -3.41
CA ASN A 53 19.06 9.42 -3.40
C ASN A 53 19.66 9.50 -4.82
N PRO A 54 20.48 10.52 -5.14
CA PRO A 54 21.00 10.73 -6.48
C PRO A 54 21.79 9.55 -7.06
N ARG A 55 22.58 8.85 -6.22
CA ARG A 55 23.38 7.70 -6.66
C ARG A 55 22.50 6.52 -7.09
N LYS A 56 21.52 6.17 -6.25
CA LYS A 56 20.58 5.09 -6.55
C LYS A 56 19.66 5.48 -7.70
N ALA A 57 19.19 6.72 -7.74
CA ALA A 57 18.41 7.27 -8.84
C ALA A 57 19.13 7.12 -10.18
N LEU A 58 20.41 7.49 -10.26
CA LEU A 58 21.21 7.34 -11.48
C LEU A 58 21.32 5.86 -11.90
N LEU A 59 21.67 4.98 -10.96
CA LEU A 59 21.78 3.55 -11.23
C LEU A 59 20.46 2.94 -11.70
N THR A 60 19.36 3.25 -11.00
CA THR A 60 18.01 2.79 -11.38
C THR A 60 17.63 3.31 -12.76
N THR A 61 17.91 4.58 -13.07
CA THR A 61 17.61 5.14 -14.39
C THR A 61 18.34 4.40 -15.50
N VAL A 62 19.64 4.18 -15.34
CA VAL A 62 20.45 3.48 -16.35
C VAL A 62 20.01 2.02 -16.48
N LYS A 63 19.78 1.33 -15.36
CA LYS A 63 19.33 -0.06 -15.33
C LYS A 63 18.01 -0.23 -16.07
N GLU A 64 16.98 0.56 -15.74
CA GLU A 64 15.68 0.47 -16.42
C GLU A 64 15.77 0.88 -17.90
N ALA A 65 16.61 1.86 -18.26
CA ALA A 65 16.79 2.26 -19.65
C ALA A 65 17.46 1.14 -20.49
N VAL A 66 18.47 0.48 -19.95
CA VAL A 66 19.16 -0.63 -20.62
C VAL A 66 18.26 -1.87 -20.69
N ASP A 67 17.59 -2.23 -19.60
CA ASP A 67 16.67 -3.37 -19.57
C ASP A 67 15.55 -3.20 -20.61
N ASN A 68 14.90 -2.02 -20.64
CA ASN A 68 13.86 -1.73 -21.63
C ASN A 68 14.38 -1.79 -23.07
N SER A 69 15.65 -1.39 -23.30
CA SER A 69 16.26 -1.44 -24.63
C SER A 69 16.56 -2.87 -25.06
N LEU A 70 17.04 -3.71 -24.13
CA LEU A 70 17.31 -5.12 -24.37
C LEU A 70 16.01 -5.89 -24.62
N ASP A 71 14.98 -5.66 -23.81
CA ASP A 71 13.65 -6.28 -23.98
C ASP A 71 13.08 -5.97 -25.37
N ALA A 72 13.20 -4.72 -25.83
CA ALA A 72 12.75 -4.31 -27.16
C ALA A 72 13.55 -4.99 -28.29
N CYS A 73 14.87 -5.13 -28.13
CA CYS A 73 15.70 -5.84 -29.10
C CYS A 73 15.41 -7.35 -29.14
N GLU A 74 15.16 -7.97 -27.99
CA GLU A 74 14.76 -9.37 -27.88
C GLU A 74 13.41 -9.61 -28.56
N GLU A 75 12.41 -8.78 -28.30
CA GLU A 75 11.08 -8.88 -28.92
C GLU A 75 11.15 -8.70 -30.46
N ALA A 76 12.03 -7.83 -30.94
CA ALA A 76 12.23 -7.58 -32.37
C ALA A 76 13.17 -8.58 -33.05
N GLY A 77 13.88 -9.43 -32.32
CA GLY A 77 14.91 -10.34 -32.86
C GLY A 77 16.11 -9.62 -33.48
N ILE A 78 16.41 -8.40 -33.02
CA ILE A 78 17.51 -7.56 -33.52
C ILE A 78 18.69 -7.68 -32.55
N LEU A 79 19.91 -7.85 -33.07
CA LEU A 79 21.10 -7.84 -32.24
C LEU A 79 21.28 -6.44 -31.62
N PRO A 80 21.30 -6.31 -30.28
CA PRO A 80 21.38 -5.01 -29.64
C PRO A 80 22.77 -4.39 -29.77
N GLU A 81 22.82 -3.11 -30.15
CA GLU A 81 23.97 -2.22 -29.99
C GLU A 81 23.54 -1.03 -29.14
N ILE A 82 23.92 -1.02 -27.86
CA ILE A 82 23.46 -0.03 -26.87
C ILE A 82 24.67 0.76 -26.37
N THR A 83 24.62 2.08 -26.57
CA THR A 83 25.61 3.02 -26.03
C THR A 83 24.96 3.87 -24.93
N VAL A 84 25.60 3.92 -23.76
CA VAL A 84 25.15 4.74 -22.63
C VAL A 84 26.14 5.90 -22.44
N ILE A 85 25.62 7.13 -22.47
CA ILE A 85 26.40 8.36 -22.29
C ILE A 85 25.81 9.12 -21.11
N ILE A 86 26.66 9.54 -20.18
CA ILE A 86 26.30 10.38 -19.03
C ILE A 86 27.14 11.66 -19.14
N GLU A 87 26.46 12.79 -19.19
CA GLU A 87 27.08 14.12 -19.28
C GLU A 87 26.67 14.95 -18.06
N ASP A 88 27.60 15.75 -17.55
CA ASP A 88 27.26 16.79 -16.58
C ASP A 88 26.51 17.93 -17.29
N LEU A 89 25.51 18.50 -16.61
CA LEU A 89 24.66 19.59 -17.11
C LEU A 89 25.30 20.98 -16.98
#